data_AF-A0A6N8AW50-F1
#
_entry.id   AF-A0A6N8AW50-F1
#
_cell.length_a   1.000
_cell.length_b   1.000
_cell.length_c   1.000
_cell.angle_alpha   90.00
_cell.angle_beta   90.00
_cell.angle_gamma   90.00
#
_symmetry.space_group_name_H-M   'P 1'
#
loop_
_entity.id
_entity.type
_entity.pdbx_description
1 polymer ?
#
loop_
_entity_poly.entity_id
_entity_poly.type
_entity_poly.pdbx_seq_one_letter_code
_entity_poly.pdbx_strand_id
1 'polypeptide(L)'
;MNAFQSSDQSTVALYWDFENIHASVLDRRKGVGAYKQTRFTNQEPVIDVEALMEFIASLGSVAINRAYGNWQWFSRYREVLLHNAVELIQLFPPGASAKNGADIKLCLDATEDIIRFPHITTIVIVGGDSDFLPVAQKIKAAGKTLVGVGCEATTNRHWAHSCHEFRYYESLLIDGTKPAACEDPNEDIAPAPADPVDLIRRAILRLSANRGDPWVLKAAIRPMVKRLDPTFDESTYNASNFADLLKKHSDVFEVRKGQHDQEFRIKTTAAA
;
A
#
# COMPACT_ATOMS: atom_id res chain seq x y z
N MET A 1 26.26 -26.95 18.12
CA MET A 1 26.19 -25.88 17.11
C MET A 1 25.35 -26.39 15.95
N ASN A 2 24.05 -26.14 15.97
CA ASN A 2 23.20 -26.33 14.80
C ASN A 2 22.86 -24.94 14.29
N ALA A 3 23.52 -24.54 13.21
CA ALA A 3 23.06 -23.42 12.40
C ALA A 3 21.74 -23.88 11.77
N PHE A 4 20.62 -23.54 12.41
CA PHE A 4 19.37 -23.40 11.67
C PHE A 4 19.67 -22.38 10.58
N GLN A 5 19.71 -22.85 9.32
CA GLN A 5 19.58 -21.97 8.18
C GLN A 5 18.22 -21.27 8.36
N SER A 6 18.25 -20.07 8.92
CA SER A 6 17.09 -19.20 8.98
C SER A 6 16.73 -18.92 7.53
N SER A 7 15.63 -19.53 7.07
CA SER A 7 14.85 -18.93 5.99
C SER A 7 14.74 -17.45 6.32
N ASP A 8 15.14 -16.59 5.39
CA ASP A 8 15.16 -15.13 5.53
C ASP A 8 13.72 -14.63 5.67
N GLN A 9 13.13 -14.86 6.85
CA GLN A 9 11.73 -14.63 7.13
C GLN A 9 11.62 -13.14 7.38
N SER A 10 11.10 -12.43 6.37
CA SER A 10 10.78 -11.01 6.45
C SER A 10 10.07 -10.72 7.78
N THR A 11 10.64 -9.82 8.57
CA THR A 11 10.04 -9.40 9.83
C THR A 11 9.43 -8.01 9.64
N VAL A 12 8.18 -7.88 10.08
CA VAL A 12 7.33 -6.73 9.78
C VAL A 12 7.09 -5.90 11.04
N ALA A 13 7.22 -4.58 10.90
CA ALA A 13 6.75 -3.60 11.86
C ALA A 13 5.57 -2.82 11.29
N LEU A 14 4.43 -2.89 11.96
CA LEU A 14 3.17 -2.33 11.51
C LEU A 14 2.75 -1.17 12.43
N TYR A 15 2.48 -0.02 11.81
CA TYR A 15 2.06 1.19 12.49
C TYR A 15 0.77 1.73 11.85
N TRP A 16 -0.26 1.94 12.67
CA TRP A 16 -1.55 2.41 12.22
C TRP A 16 -1.81 3.83 12.69
N ASP A 17 -2.05 4.74 11.76
CA ASP A 17 -2.83 5.93 12.05
C ASP A 17 -4.32 5.55 12.03
N PHE A 18 -4.79 5.09 13.18
CA PHE A 18 -6.09 4.43 13.30
C PHE A 18 -7.24 5.41 13.04
N GLU A 19 -7.10 6.65 13.51
CA GLU A 19 -8.12 7.68 13.29
C GLU A 19 -8.22 8.07 11.82
N ASN A 20 -7.11 8.16 11.09
CA ASN A 20 -7.12 8.50 9.67
C ASN A 20 -7.81 7.43 8.82
N ILE A 21 -7.41 6.16 8.96
CA ILE A 21 -8.05 5.08 8.19
C ILE A 21 -9.52 4.93 8.57
N HIS A 22 -9.88 5.09 9.85
CA HIS A 22 -11.27 5.08 10.29
C HIS A 22 -12.07 6.22 9.66
N ALA A 23 -11.55 7.44 9.72
CA ALA A 23 -12.20 8.62 9.17
C ALA A 23 -12.46 8.45 7.68
N SER A 24 -11.48 7.98 6.93
CA SER A 24 -11.60 7.75 5.48
C SER A 24 -12.66 6.71 5.14
N VAL A 25 -12.68 5.57 5.84
CA VAL A 25 -13.67 4.52 5.61
C VAL A 25 -15.08 4.97 6.03
N LEU A 26 -15.20 5.70 7.15
CA LEU A 26 -16.48 6.21 7.63
C LEU A 26 -17.05 7.26 6.69
N ASP A 27 -16.24 8.24 6.27
CA ASP A 27 -16.64 9.29 5.34
C ASP A 27 -17.05 8.71 3.98
N ARG A 28 -16.38 7.65 3.51
CA ARG A 28 -16.82 6.93 2.31
C ARG A 28 -18.20 6.28 2.48
N ARG A 29 -18.49 5.69 3.64
CA ARG A 29 -19.77 4.99 3.90
C ARG A 29 -20.93 5.94 4.19
N LYS A 30 -20.68 7.08 4.84
CA LYS A 30 -21.72 7.98 5.37
C LYS A 30 -21.72 9.37 4.76
N GLY A 31 -20.78 9.66 3.87
CA GLY A 31 -20.59 10.98 3.25
C GLY A 31 -19.43 11.76 3.87
N VAL A 32 -18.83 12.62 3.05
CA VAL A 32 -17.66 13.43 3.42
C VAL A 32 -17.95 14.27 4.66
N GLY A 33 -17.06 14.18 5.67
CA GLY A 33 -17.17 14.92 6.92
C GLY A 33 -18.03 14.25 8.00
N ALA A 34 -18.58 13.06 7.76
CA ALA A 34 -19.32 12.29 8.76
C ALA A 34 -18.49 12.01 10.02
N TYR A 35 -17.20 11.69 9.87
CA TYR A 35 -16.29 11.51 10.99
C TYR A 35 -16.11 12.81 11.77
N LYS A 36 -15.91 13.94 11.10
CA LYS A 36 -15.72 15.24 11.79
C LYS A 36 -16.91 15.60 12.69
N GLN A 37 -18.13 15.24 12.28
CA GLN A 37 -19.35 15.47 13.05
C GLN A 37 -19.47 14.54 14.27
N THR A 38 -18.91 13.33 14.18
CA THR A 38 -19.09 12.28 15.18
C THR A 38 -17.82 11.95 15.97
N ARG A 39 -16.68 12.59 15.69
CA ARG A 39 -15.33 12.26 16.23
C ARG A 39 -15.20 12.21 17.75
N PHE A 40 -16.12 12.82 18.48
CA PHE A 40 -16.16 12.84 19.95
C PHE A 40 -17.33 12.02 20.50
N THR A 41 -17.67 10.94 19.81
CA THR A 41 -18.70 9.98 20.20
C THR A 41 -18.16 8.56 20.00
N ASN A 42 -18.80 7.55 20.59
CA ASN A 42 -18.34 6.17 20.44
C ASN A 42 -18.52 5.70 18.98
N GLN A 43 -17.43 5.29 18.35
CA GLN A 43 -17.38 4.91 16.94
C GLN A 43 -17.81 3.46 16.71
N GLU A 44 -18.48 3.21 15.59
CA GLU A 44 -18.81 1.86 15.11
C GLU A 44 -17.62 1.24 14.38
N PRO A 45 -17.45 -0.10 14.44
CA PRO A 45 -16.45 -0.77 13.64
C PRO A 45 -16.79 -0.70 12.14
N VAL A 46 -15.95 0.00 11.39
CA VAL A 46 -16.04 0.15 9.93
C VAL A 46 -14.80 -0.42 9.22
N ILE A 47 -13.68 -0.53 9.93
CA ILE A 47 -12.45 -1.13 9.41
C ILE A 47 -12.53 -2.64 9.60
N ASP A 48 -12.22 -3.38 8.54
CA ASP A 48 -11.96 -4.82 8.55
C ASP A 48 -10.49 -5.02 8.94
N VAL A 49 -10.28 -5.20 10.24
CA VAL A 49 -8.94 -5.40 10.81
C VAL A 49 -8.38 -6.76 10.39
N GLU A 50 -9.22 -7.78 10.21
CA GLU A 50 -8.79 -9.13 9.87
C GLU A 50 -8.22 -9.18 8.44
N ALA A 51 -8.93 -8.60 7.47
CA ALA A 51 -8.45 -8.50 6.08
C ALA A 51 -7.11 -7.75 5.99
N LEU A 52 -6.96 -6.68 6.77
CA LEU A 52 -5.68 -5.97 6.87
C LEU A 52 -4.60 -6.87 7.45
N MET A 53 -4.85 -7.54 8.59
CA MET A 53 -3.87 -8.41 9.22
C MET A 53 -3.48 -9.61 8.36
N GLU A 54 -4.40 -10.16 7.56
CA GLU A 54 -4.10 -11.20 6.57
C GLU A 54 -3.13 -10.71 5.49
N PHE A 55 -3.38 -9.51 4.95
CA PHE A 55 -2.42 -8.87 4.03
C PHE A 55 -1.05 -8.68 4.69
N ILE A 56 -1.01 -8.18 5.93
CA ILE A 56 0.26 -7.98 6.63
C ILE A 56 1.00 -9.32 6.86
N ALA A 57 0.28 -10.38 7.23
CA ALA A 57 0.86 -11.70 7.42
C ALA A 57 1.49 -12.25 6.13
N SER A 58 0.97 -11.87 4.96
CA SER A 58 1.57 -12.23 3.66
C SER A 58 2.94 -11.57 3.41
N LEU A 59 3.24 -10.45 4.08
CA LEU A 59 4.51 -9.73 3.97
C LEU A 59 5.61 -10.30 4.89
N GLY A 60 5.24 -11.05 5.92
CA GLY A 60 6.18 -11.63 6.88
C GLY A 60 5.63 -11.77 8.30
N SER A 61 6.51 -12.17 9.22
CA SER A 61 6.16 -12.30 10.65
C SER A 61 6.05 -10.93 11.30
N VAL A 62 4.93 -10.62 11.95
CA VAL A 62 4.72 -9.34 12.64
C VAL A 62 5.47 -9.33 13.97
N ALA A 63 6.44 -8.43 14.11
CA ALA A 63 7.19 -8.22 15.35
C ALA A 63 6.71 -7.00 16.14
N ILE A 64 6.22 -5.97 15.44
CA ILE A 64 5.65 -4.76 16.04
C ILE A 64 4.30 -4.52 15.40
N ASN A 65 3.28 -4.28 16.22
CA ASN A 65 1.94 -3.93 15.77
C ASN A 65 1.38 -2.84 16.70
N ARG A 66 1.45 -1.58 16.27
CA ARG A 66 1.03 -0.42 17.07
C ARG A 66 -0.01 0.39 16.36
N ALA A 67 -1.11 0.70 17.05
CA ALA A 67 -2.10 1.63 16.56
C ALA A 67 -2.11 2.90 17.39
N TYR A 68 -2.20 4.04 16.72
CA TYR A 68 -2.14 5.37 17.31
C TYR A 68 -3.50 6.06 17.18
N GLY A 69 -3.99 6.65 18.26
CA GLY A 69 -5.22 7.42 18.24
C GLY A 69 -5.78 7.72 19.62
N ASN A 70 -6.90 8.42 19.64
CA ASN A 70 -7.67 8.66 20.86
C ASN A 70 -8.69 7.53 21.13
N TRP A 71 -8.25 6.46 21.80
CA TRP A 71 -9.04 5.26 22.09
C TRP A 71 -10.28 5.47 22.96
N GLN A 72 -10.45 6.65 23.57
CA GLN A 72 -11.67 7.03 24.28
C GLN A 72 -12.94 6.77 23.45
N TRP A 73 -12.85 6.94 22.13
CA TRP A 73 -13.97 6.86 21.21
C TRP A 73 -14.04 5.55 20.41
N PHE A 74 -13.06 4.65 20.55
CA PHE A 74 -12.94 3.43 19.73
C PHE A 74 -13.10 2.13 20.53
N SER A 75 -13.80 2.21 21.66
CA SER A 75 -13.99 1.07 22.58
C SER A 75 -14.54 -0.20 21.92
N ARG A 76 -15.32 -0.06 20.84
CA ARG A 76 -15.92 -1.18 20.10
C ARG A 76 -14.93 -2.02 19.29
N TYR A 77 -13.73 -1.50 19.02
CA TYR A 77 -12.66 -2.27 18.36
C TYR A 77 -11.84 -3.12 19.35
N ARG A 78 -12.11 -3.05 20.65
CA ARG A 78 -11.30 -3.69 21.69
C ARG A 78 -11.02 -5.17 21.41
N GLU A 79 -12.05 -5.96 21.14
CA GLU A 79 -11.90 -7.40 21.00
C GLU A 79 -11.04 -7.76 19.78
N VAL A 80 -11.33 -7.17 18.62
CA VAL A 80 -10.58 -7.46 17.39
C VAL A 80 -9.13 -6.98 17.46
N LEU A 81 -8.86 -5.83 18.07
CA LEU A 81 -7.50 -5.31 18.21
C LEU A 81 -6.67 -6.14 19.20
N LEU A 82 -7.24 -6.55 20.32
CA LEU A 82 -6.56 -7.42 21.29
C LEU A 82 -6.31 -8.81 20.72
N HIS A 83 -7.27 -9.37 19.97
CA HIS A 83 -7.10 -10.66 19.31
C HIS A 83 -5.93 -10.65 18.32
N ASN A 84 -5.71 -9.53 17.63
CA ASN A 84 -4.60 -9.33 16.70
C ASN A 84 -3.31 -8.79 17.36
N ALA A 85 -3.22 -8.84 18.69
CA ALA A 85 -2.07 -8.38 19.48
C ALA A 85 -1.60 -6.95 19.13
N VAL A 86 -2.54 -6.04 18.87
CA VAL A 86 -2.25 -4.63 18.58
C VAL A 86 -1.98 -3.89 19.89
N GLU A 87 -0.81 -3.27 19.99
CA GLU A 87 -0.49 -2.34 21.07
C GLU A 87 -1.19 -0.98 20.79
N LEU A 88 -2.03 -0.56 21.73
CA LEU A 88 -2.85 0.65 21.60
C LEU A 88 -2.14 1.85 22.22
N ILE A 89 -1.62 2.75 21.39
CA ILE A 89 -0.95 3.98 21.82
C ILE A 89 -1.97 5.11 21.94
N GLN A 90 -2.33 5.45 23.19
CA GLN A 90 -3.28 6.51 23.49
C GLN A 90 -2.67 7.89 23.32
N LEU A 91 -3.36 8.75 22.58
CA LEU A 91 -2.99 10.15 22.41
C LEU A 91 -4.21 11.04 22.63
N PHE A 92 -4.10 11.95 23.60
CA PHE A 92 -5.09 13.02 23.78
C PHE A 92 -4.62 14.26 23.01
N PRO A 93 -5.43 14.81 22.09
CA PRO A 93 -5.05 16.02 21.38
C PRO A 93 -4.98 17.20 22.38
N PRO A 94 -3.87 17.95 22.48
CA PRO A 94 -3.71 19.08 23.42
C PRO A 94 -4.52 20.33 23.02
N GLY A 95 -5.74 20.15 22.53
CA GLY A 95 -6.66 21.20 22.09
C GLY A 95 -7.27 20.91 20.72
N ALA A 96 -8.30 21.68 20.34
CA ALA A 96 -9.06 21.48 19.10
C ALA A 96 -8.22 21.58 17.81
N SER A 97 -7.05 22.21 17.88
CA SER A 97 -6.11 22.44 16.76
C SER A 97 -4.98 21.42 16.66
N ALA A 98 -4.78 20.57 17.67
CA ALA A 98 -3.67 19.62 17.70
C ALA A 98 -4.04 18.31 16.99
N LYS A 99 -4.14 18.40 15.66
CA LYS A 99 -4.66 17.32 14.80
C LYS A 99 -3.63 16.24 14.46
N ASN A 100 -2.33 16.51 14.58
CA ASN A 100 -1.28 15.65 14.01
C ASN A 100 -0.45 14.93 15.10
N GLY A 101 -0.98 14.79 16.32
CA GLY A 101 -0.26 14.17 17.43
C GLY A 101 0.03 12.68 17.19
N ALA A 102 -0.91 11.98 16.56
CA ALA A 102 -0.77 10.58 16.16
C ALA A 102 0.34 10.40 15.14
N ASP A 103 0.31 11.19 14.06
CA ASP A 103 1.29 11.11 12.97
C ASP A 103 2.71 11.34 13.45
N ILE A 104 2.91 12.38 14.28
CA ILE A 104 4.23 12.72 14.83
C ILE A 104 4.76 11.57 15.69
N LYS A 105 3.93 11.04 16.59
CA LYS A 105 4.36 9.96 17.50
C LYS A 105 4.63 8.67 16.74
N LEU A 106 3.76 8.31 15.79
CA LEU A 106 3.94 7.18 14.89
C LEU A 106 5.27 7.28 14.14
N CYS A 107 5.54 8.42 13.51
CA CYS A 107 6.77 8.63 12.76
C CYS A 107 8.01 8.52 13.66
N LEU A 108 7.95 9.05 14.87
CA LEU A 108 9.05 8.97 15.84
C LEU A 108 9.34 7.51 16.20
N ASP A 109 8.32 6.78 16.65
CA ASP A 109 8.44 5.37 17.05
C ASP A 109 8.97 4.51 15.90
N ALA A 110 8.40 4.67 14.69
CA ALA A 110 8.87 3.94 13.51
C ALA A 110 10.35 4.21 13.22
N THR A 111 10.81 5.46 13.34
CA THR A 111 12.23 5.79 13.13
C THR A 111 13.15 5.31 14.25
N GLU A 112 12.68 5.23 15.49
CA GLU A 112 13.44 4.67 16.61
C GLU A 112 13.57 3.15 16.45
N ASP A 113 12.48 2.48 16.12
CA ASP A 113 12.42 1.02 16.03
C ASP A 113 13.28 0.46 14.89
N ILE A 114 13.34 1.13 13.73
CA ILE A 114 14.24 0.68 12.65
C ILE A 114 15.72 0.71 13.05
N ILE A 115 16.10 1.59 13.99
CA ILE A 115 17.46 1.67 14.53
C ILE A 115 17.65 0.62 15.61
N ARG A 116 16.67 0.52 16.52
CA ARG A 116 16.73 -0.36 17.69
C ARG A 116 16.63 -1.84 17.35
N PHE A 117 15.91 -2.19 16.29
CA PHE A 117 15.59 -3.56 15.92
C PHE A 117 16.06 -3.87 14.48
N PRO A 118 17.36 -4.22 14.30
CA PRO A 118 17.94 -4.45 12.98
C PRO A 118 17.27 -5.58 12.17
N HIS A 119 16.65 -6.55 12.86
CA HIS A 119 15.96 -7.69 12.27
C HIS A 119 14.64 -7.32 11.57
N ILE A 120 14.07 -6.14 11.85
CA ILE A 120 12.89 -5.65 11.13
C ILE A 120 13.32 -5.26 9.73
N THR A 121 12.79 -5.92 8.70
CA THR A 121 13.14 -5.71 7.30
C THR A 121 12.10 -4.89 6.56
N THR A 122 10.85 -4.98 7.00
CA THR A 122 9.69 -4.40 6.33
C THR A 122 8.90 -3.54 7.31
N ILE A 123 8.64 -2.29 6.94
CA ILE A 123 7.82 -1.36 7.70
C ILE A 123 6.53 -1.14 6.94
N VAL A 124 5.40 -1.25 7.64
CA VAL A 124 4.07 -0.97 7.11
C VAL A 124 3.46 0.20 7.85
N ILE A 125 3.02 1.21 7.11
CA ILE A 125 2.29 2.36 7.64
C ILE A 125 0.89 2.35 7.05
N VAL A 126 -0.12 2.22 7.92
CA VAL A 126 -1.54 2.33 7.57
C VAL A 126 -1.98 3.77 7.84
N GLY A 127 -2.18 4.53 6.76
CA GLY A 127 -2.56 5.94 6.80
C GLY A 127 -2.41 6.59 5.42
N GLY A 128 -3.20 7.65 5.19
CA GLY A 128 -3.25 8.36 3.91
C GLY A 128 -2.58 9.74 3.88
N ASP A 129 -2.00 10.21 4.98
CA ASP A 129 -1.49 11.60 5.08
C ASP A 129 -0.11 11.79 4.41
N SER A 130 0.11 12.98 3.84
CA SER A 130 1.42 13.43 3.38
C SER A 130 2.46 13.61 4.48
N ASP A 131 2.04 13.76 5.74
CA ASP A 131 2.94 13.94 6.88
C ASP A 131 3.90 12.73 7.08
N PHE A 132 3.63 11.60 6.45
CA PHE A 132 4.51 10.42 6.46
C PHE A 132 5.70 10.50 5.47
N LEU A 133 5.77 11.52 4.61
CA LEU A 133 6.86 11.66 3.64
C LEU A 133 8.27 11.69 4.28
N PRO A 134 8.53 12.43 5.38
CA PRO A 134 9.85 12.43 6.00
C PRO A 134 10.25 11.08 6.60
N VAL A 135 9.29 10.34 7.19
CA VAL A 135 9.57 8.99 7.71
C VAL A 135 9.84 8.00 6.57
N ALA A 136 9.15 8.11 5.43
CA ALA A 136 9.45 7.30 4.26
C ALA A 136 10.90 7.46 3.81
N GLN A 137 11.39 8.70 3.73
CA GLN A 137 12.78 8.97 3.35
C GLN A 137 13.77 8.31 4.32
N LYS A 138 13.51 8.39 5.63
CA LYS A 138 14.36 7.75 6.66
C LYS A 138 14.36 6.23 6.57
N ILE A 139 13.20 5.61 6.39
CA ILE A 139 13.06 4.15 6.25
C ILE A 139 13.83 3.65 5.02
N LYS A 140 13.70 4.37 3.89
CA LYS A 140 14.42 4.06 2.65
C LYS A 140 15.93 4.24 2.81
N ALA A 141 16.36 5.32 3.46
CA ALA A 141 17.78 5.56 3.73
C ALA A 141 18.38 4.49 4.64
N ALA A 142 17.59 3.91 5.55
CA ALA A 142 17.98 2.78 6.39
C ALA A 142 17.98 1.42 5.66
N GLY A 143 17.67 1.40 4.35
CA GLY A 143 17.67 0.19 3.53
C GLY A 143 16.53 -0.78 3.85
N LYS A 144 15.45 -0.31 4.47
CA LYS A 144 14.29 -1.12 4.82
C LYS A 144 13.20 -1.02 3.75
N THR A 145 12.41 -2.07 3.59
CA THR A 145 11.23 -2.05 2.72
C THR A 145 10.12 -1.26 3.39
N LEU A 146 9.43 -0.41 2.62
CA LEU A 146 8.31 0.42 3.08
C LEU A 146 7.07 0.07 2.28
N VAL A 147 6.04 -0.39 2.97
CA VAL A 147 4.72 -0.65 2.41
C VAL A 147 3.74 0.36 3.00
N GLY A 148 3.02 1.08 2.15
CA GLY A 148 1.93 1.97 2.58
C GLY A 148 0.58 1.31 2.38
N VAL A 149 -0.36 1.57 3.29
CA VAL A 149 -1.76 1.19 3.14
C VAL A 149 -2.64 2.39 3.42
N GLY A 150 -3.62 2.68 2.57
CA GLY A 150 -4.54 3.80 2.79
C GLY A 150 -5.78 3.74 1.90
N CYS A 151 -6.78 4.59 2.16
CA CYS A 151 -7.97 4.66 1.31
C CYS A 151 -7.70 5.45 0.03
N GLU A 152 -8.18 4.97 -1.11
CA GLU A 152 -7.93 5.61 -2.42
C GLU A 152 -8.40 7.07 -2.46
N ALA A 153 -9.57 7.36 -1.89
CA ALA A 153 -10.19 8.69 -1.94
C ALA A 153 -9.46 9.76 -1.12
N THR A 154 -8.69 9.38 -0.11
CA THR A 154 -8.08 10.31 0.86
C THR A 154 -6.55 10.26 0.87
N THR A 155 -5.96 9.23 0.29
CA THR A 155 -4.51 9.05 0.26
C THR A 155 -3.83 10.12 -0.59
N ASN A 156 -2.81 10.77 -0.02
CA ASN A 156 -1.95 11.65 -0.78
C ASN A 156 -1.09 10.87 -1.80
N ARG A 157 -1.14 11.26 -3.08
CA ARG A 157 -0.39 10.57 -4.15
C ARG A 157 1.13 10.60 -3.96
N HIS A 158 1.69 11.66 -3.39
CA HIS A 158 3.14 11.74 -3.14
C HIS A 158 3.56 10.77 -2.03
N TRP A 159 2.74 10.64 -0.98
CA TRP A 159 2.92 9.63 0.05
C TRP A 159 2.93 8.22 -0.56
N ALA A 160 1.93 7.91 -1.37
CA ALA A 160 1.83 6.60 -2.03
C ALA A 160 3.04 6.28 -2.92
N HIS A 161 3.49 7.25 -3.73
CA HIS A 161 4.70 7.10 -4.56
C HIS A 161 6.01 7.07 -3.78
N SER A 162 6.02 7.54 -2.53
CA SER A 162 7.22 7.48 -1.69
C SER A 162 7.52 6.06 -1.19
N CYS A 163 6.50 5.21 -1.12
CA CYS A 163 6.60 3.82 -0.68
C CYS A 163 7.29 2.92 -1.73
N HIS A 164 7.75 1.74 -1.31
CA HIS A 164 8.22 0.71 -2.24
C HIS A 164 7.04 -0.07 -2.84
N GLU A 165 6.03 -0.29 -2.02
CA GLU A 165 4.75 -0.86 -2.40
C GLU A 165 3.63 -0.08 -1.71
N PHE A 166 2.51 0.12 -2.39
CA PHE A 166 1.33 0.73 -1.79
C PHE A 166 0.10 -0.13 -2.11
N ARG A 167 -0.76 -0.33 -1.10
CA ARG A 167 -2.06 -1.01 -1.27
C ARG A 167 -3.19 -0.10 -0.84
N TYR A 168 -4.23 -0.05 -1.66
CA TYR A 168 -5.45 0.63 -1.25
C TYR A 168 -6.25 -0.30 -0.35
N TYR A 169 -6.80 0.24 0.73
CA TYR A 169 -7.60 -0.53 1.68
C TYR A 169 -8.77 -1.24 0.98
N GLU A 170 -9.39 -0.58 -0.01
CA GLU A 170 -10.48 -1.11 -0.80
C GLU A 170 -10.10 -2.39 -1.57
N SER A 171 -8.87 -2.49 -2.10
CA SER A 171 -8.46 -3.69 -2.84
C SER A 171 -8.33 -4.91 -1.93
N LEU A 172 -8.03 -4.71 -0.64
CA LEU A 172 -7.93 -5.78 0.35
C LEU A 172 -9.29 -6.40 0.70
N LEU A 173 -10.37 -5.65 0.53
CA LEU A 173 -11.74 -6.14 0.79
C LEU A 173 -12.29 -7.01 -0.37
N ILE A 174 -11.75 -6.81 -1.58
CA ILE A 174 -12.27 -7.43 -2.81
C ILE A 174 -11.75 -8.86 -3.00
N ASP A 175 -10.62 -9.23 -2.40
CA ASP A 175 -10.11 -10.62 -2.40
C ASP A 175 -11.03 -11.60 -1.65
N GLY A 176 -12.09 -11.12 -0.98
CA GLY A 176 -13.20 -11.92 -0.44
C GLY A 176 -14.52 -11.89 -1.26
N THR A 177 -14.72 -10.92 -2.16
CA THR A 177 -15.90 -10.86 -3.05
C THR A 177 -15.71 -9.84 -4.17
N LYS A 178 -15.96 -10.29 -5.41
CA LYS A 178 -15.98 -9.54 -6.68
C LYS A 178 -16.71 -8.18 -6.54
N PRO A 179 -16.19 -7.06 -7.05
CA PRO A 179 -16.80 -5.75 -6.79
C PRO A 179 -18.03 -5.53 -7.67
N ALA A 180 -19.12 -5.08 -7.02
CA ALA A 180 -20.16 -4.32 -7.68
C ALA A 180 -19.60 -2.91 -7.95
N ALA A 181 -19.77 -2.45 -9.19
CA ALA A 181 -19.40 -1.12 -9.63
C ALA A 181 -20.00 -0.05 -8.71
N CYS A 182 -19.15 0.86 -8.23
CA CYS A 182 -19.58 2.14 -7.70
C CYS A 182 -19.18 3.18 -8.73
N GLU A 183 -20.12 3.52 -9.62
CA GLU A 183 -20.12 4.83 -10.29
C GLU A 183 -20.52 5.86 -9.23
N ASP A 184 -19.73 6.92 -9.06
CA ASP A 184 -20.27 8.26 -8.79
C ASP A 184 -19.19 9.34 -9.03
N PRO A 185 -19.61 10.59 -9.33
CA PRO A 185 -18.89 11.53 -10.15
C PRO A 185 -18.26 12.63 -9.29
N ASN A 186 -16.95 12.82 -9.45
CA ASN A 186 -16.36 14.13 -9.21
C ASN A 186 -15.14 14.30 -10.11
N GLU A 187 -15.41 14.73 -11.34
CA GLU A 187 -14.43 15.42 -12.17
C GLU A 187 -14.12 16.76 -11.49
N ASP A 188 -13.00 16.83 -10.79
CA ASP A 188 -11.98 17.83 -11.12
C ASP A 188 -10.70 17.59 -10.31
N ILE A 189 -9.57 17.67 -11.03
CA ILE A 189 -8.18 17.37 -10.61
C ILE A 189 -7.82 15.87 -10.55
N ALA A 190 -8.25 15.10 -11.54
CA ALA A 190 -7.54 13.88 -11.94
C ALA A 190 -6.80 14.14 -13.27
N PRO A 191 -5.46 14.20 -13.32
CA PRO A 191 -4.82 13.61 -14.49
C PRO A 191 -5.15 12.12 -14.41
N ALA A 192 -5.66 11.59 -15.53
CA ALA A 192 -6.06 10.20 -15.72
C ALA A 192 -5.09 9.22 -15.03
N PRO A 193 -5.56 8.07 -14.50
CA PRO A 193 -4.65 7.01 -14.11
C PRO A 193 -3.70 6.79 -15.29
N ALA A 194 -2.39 6.87 -15.03
CA ALA A 194 -1.40 6.70 -16.09
C ALA A 194 -1.76 5.43 -16.85
N ASP A 195 -1.93 5.55 -18.18
CA ASP A 195 -2.32 4.43 -19.03
C ASP A 195 -1.42 3.23 -18.66
N PRO A 196 -2.00 2.10 -18.20
CA PRO A 196 -1.21 0.94 -17.76
C PRO A 196 -0.26 0.49 -18.87
N VAL A 197 -0.65 0.69 -20.13
CA VAL A 197 0.17 0.41 -21.30
C VAL A 197 1.40 1.30 -21.37
N ASP A 198 1.28 2.60 -21.09
CA ASP A 198 2.43 3.52 -21.06
C ASP A 198 3.39 3.18 -19.92
N LEU A 199 2.86 2.86 -18.74
CA LEU A 199 3.69 2.45 -17.60
C LEU A 199 4.47 1.17 -17.89
N ILE A 200 3.81 0.15 -18.46
CA ILE A 200 4.46 -1.11 -18.87
C ILE A 200 5.45 -0.87 -20.00
N ARG A 201 5.13 -0.01 -20.98
CA ARG A 201 6.05 0.39 -22.06
C ARG A 201 7.31 1.02 -21.49
N ARG A 202 7.18 1.98 -20.57
CA ARG A 202 8.32 2.61 -19.88
C ARG A 202 9.15 1.59 -19.10
N ALA A 203 8.52 0.61 -18.45
CA ALA A 203 9.22 -0.45 -17.74
C ALA A 203 10.05 -1.34 -18.70
N ILE A 204 9.46 -1.79 -19.82
CA ILE A 204 10.13 -2.62 -20.82
C ILE A 204 11.31 -1.87 -21.45
N LEU A 205 11.11 -0.61 -21.86
CA LEU A 205 12.18 0.21 -22.47
C LEU A 205 13.39 0.35 -21.54
N ARG A 206 13.17 0.54 -20.23
CA ARG A 206 14.25 0.65 -19.25
C ARG A 206 14.98 -0.67 -19.03
N LEU A 207 14.27 -1.80 -19.09
CA LEU A 207 14.86 -3.13 -18.92
C LEU A 207 15.64 -3.58 -20.16
N SER A 208 15.16 -3.25 -21.37
CA SER A 208 15.85 -3.58 -22.62
C SER A 208 17.08 -2.70 -22.86
N ALA A 209 17.06 -1.44 -22.42
CA ALA A 209 18.19 -0.50 -22.57
C ALA A 209 19.50 -1.02 -21.96
N ASN A 210 19.41 -1.80 -20.88
CA ASN A 210 20.59 -2.35 -20.19
C ASN A 210 21.08 -3.69 -20.76
N ARG A 211 20.29 -4.37 -21.60
CA ARG A 211 20.59 -5.74 -22.08
C ARG A 211 20.94 -5.82 -23.56
N GLY A 212 20.66 -4.78 -24.35
CA GLY A 212 20.84 -4.80 -25.81
C GLY A 212 19.89 -5.76 -26.55
N ASP A 213 19.04 -6.49 -25.81
CA ASP A 213 17.99 -7.35 -26.32
C ASP A 213 16.63 -6.67 -26.09
N PRO A 214 15.81 -6.47 -27.15
CA PRO A 214 14.45 -5.95 -27.01
C PRO A 214 13.51 -6.87 -26.22
N TRP A 215 13.87 -8.14 -26.02
CA TRP A 215 13.07 -9.10 -25.26
C TRP A 215 13.39 -9.03 -23.76
N VAL A 216 12.34 -8.90 -22.96
CA VAL A 216 12.43 -8.80 -21.50
C VAL A 216 11.60 -9.90 -20.84
N LEU A 217 12.20 -10.60 -19.86
CA LEU A 217 11.49 -11.61 -19.08
C LEU A 217 10.32 -11.00 -18.31
N LYS A 218 9.15 -11.64 -18.37
CA LYS A 218 7.95 -11.23 -17.62
C LYS A 218 8.23 -11.01 -16.14
N ALA A 219 9.00 -11.90 -15.53
CA ALA A 219 9.40 -11.84 -14.12
C ALA A 219 10.17 -10.54 -13.76
N ALA A 220 10.82 -9.89 -14.71
CA ALA A 220 11.53 -8.63 -14.49
C ALA A 220 10.64 -7.39 -14.69
N ILE A 221 9.57 -7.51 -15.47
CA ILE A 221 8.69 -6.37 -15.83
C ILE A 221 7.86 -5.94 -14.63
N ARG A 222 7.17 -6.88 -13.97
CA ARG A 222 6.27 -6.55 -12.84
C ARG A 222 7.00 -5.83 -11.69
N PRO A 223 8.18 -6.27 -11.21
CA PRO A 223 8.95 -5.53 -10.20
C PRO A 223 9.36 -4.14 -10.68
N MET A 224 9.68 -3.98 -11.97
CA MET A 224 10.03 -2.68 -12.53
C MET A 224 8.82 -1.74 -12.61
N VAL A 225 7.64 -2.25 -12.97
CA VAL A 225 6.38 -1.50 -12.95
C VAL A 225 6.08 -1.02 -11.54
N LYS A 226 6.12 -1.91 -10.54
CA LYS A 226 5.95 -1.53 -9.12
C LYS A 226 6.99 -0.51 -8.63
N ARG A 227 8.20 -0.52 -9.19
CA ARG A 227 9.23 0.49 -8.89
C ARG A 227 8.94 1.85 -9.51
N LEU A 228 8.26 1.89 -10.65
CA LEU A 228 7.85 3.12 -11.33
C LEU A 228 6.58 3.70 -10.71
N ASP A 229 5.64 2.84 -10.33
CA ASP A 229 4.40 3.18 -9.65
C ASP A 229 4.06 2.12 -8.59
N PRO A 230 4.28 2.42 -7.29
CA PRO A 230 3.98 1.51 -6.19
C PRO A 230 2.49 1.17 -6.06
N THR A 231 1.61 2.04 -6.55
CA THR A 231 0.15 1.94 -6.45
C THR A 231 -0.46 1.02 -7.50
N PHE A 232 0.32 0.63 -8.50
CA PHE A 232 -0.13 -0.22 -9.61
C PHE A 232 -0.68 -1.56 -9.13
N ASP A 233 -1.94 -1.85 -9.45
CA ASP A 233 -2.59 -3.12 -9.16
C ASP A 233 -3.30 -3.64 -10.41
N GLU A 234 -3.14 -4.93 -10.71
CA GLU A 234 -3.74 -5.54 -11.90
C GLU A 234 -5.28 -5.57 -11.85
N SER A 235 -5.84 -5.65 -10.63
CA SER A 235 -7.30 -5.68 -10.41
C SER A 235 -7.98 -4.37 -10.84
N THR A 236 -7.32 -3.23 -10.64
CA THR A 236 -7.79 -1.90 -11.07
C THR A 236 -8.03 -1.83 -12.58
N TYR A 237 -7.34 -2.67 -13.35
CA TYR A 237 -7.45 -2.75 -14.81
C TYR A 237 -8.27 -3.96 -15.28
N ASN A 238 -9.14 -4.51 -14.43
CA ASN A 238 -9.96 -5.70 -14.69
C ASN A 238 -9.12 -6.95 -15.06
N ALA A 239 -7.83 -7.00 -14.75
CA ALA A 239 -6.99 -8.15 -15.06
C ALA A 239 -6.83 -9.07 -13.86
N SER A 240 -6.92 -10.38 -14.07
CA SER A 240 -6.83 -11.35 -12.97
C SER A 240 -5.40 -11.57 -12.48
N ASN A 241 -4.41 -11.28 -13.33
CA ASN A 241 -2.99 -11.33 -13.02
C ASN A 241 -2.20 -10.55 -14.07
N PHE A 242 -0.92 -10.32 -13.82
CA PHE A 242 -0.04 -9.56 -14.73
C PHE A 242 0.03 -10.15 -16.15
N ALA A 243 -0.03 -11.49 -16.27
CA ALA A 243 0.00 -12.13 -17.58
C ALA A 243 -1.32 -11.92 -18.36
N ASP A 244 -2.46 -11.88 -17.67
CA ASP A 244 -3.75 -11.53 -18.25
C ASP A 244 -3.76 -10.08 -18.74
N LEU A 245 -3.22 -9.14 -17.95
CA LEU A 245 -3.09 -7.75 -18.34
C LEU A 245 -2.26 -7.58 -19.62
N LEU A 246 -1.09 -8.23 -19.70
CA LEU A 246 -0.25 -8.19 -20.89
C LEU A 246 -0.93 -8.83 -22.12
N LYS A 247 -1.76 -9.86 -21.93
CA LYS A 247 -2.53 -10.50 -23.01
C LYS A 247 -3.67 -9.62 -23.51
N LYS A 248 -4.36 -8.92 -22.61
CA LYS A 248 -5.41 -7.95 -22.97
C LYS A 248 -4.87 -6.83 -23.86
N HIS A 249 -3.61 -6.45 -23.65
CA HIS A 249 -2.90 -5.48 -24.47
C HIS A 249 -1.94 -6.13 -25.49
N SER A 250 -2.36 -7.26 -26.07
CA SER A 250 -1.60 -7.97 -27.12
C SER A 250 -1.51 -7.21 -28.45
N ASP A 251 -2.25 -6.11 -28.58
CA ASP A 251 -2.12 -5.12 -29.66
C ASP A 251 -0.78 -4.37 -29.56
N VAL A 252 -0.31 -4.06 -28.35
CA VAL A 252 0.93 -3.29 -28.10
C VAL A 252 2.13 -4.17 -27.73
N PHE A 253 1.90 -5.31 -27.09
CA PHE A 253 2.97 -6.19 -26.62
C PHE A 253 3.05 -7.49 -27.44
N GLU A 254 4.27 -7.87 -27.80
CA GLU A 254 4.57 -9.16 -28.41
C GLU A 254 5.09 -10.13 -27.36
N VAL A 255 4.63 -11.38 -27.43
CA VAL A 255 5.01 -12.44 -26.49
C VAL A 255 5.75 -13.57 -27.22
N ARG A 256 6.82 -14.06 -26.60
CA ARG A 256 7.56 -15.24 -27.04
C ARG A 256 7.76 -16.18 -25.85
N LYS A 257 7.81 -17.49 -26.14
CA LYS A 257 8.20 -18.50 -25.16
C LYS A 257 9.73 -18.50 -25.03
N GLY A 258 10.26 -18.00 -23.91
CA GLY A 258 11.68 -18.08 -23.59
C GLY A 258 12.07 -19.46 -23.05
N GLN A 259 13.36 -19.65 -22.75
CA GLN A 259 13.86 -20.92 -22.18
C GLN A 259 13.33 -21.21 -20.77
N HIS A 260 12.99 -20.18 -19.99
CA HIS A 260 12.60 -20.31 -18.57
C HIS A 260 11.24 -19.67 -18.23
N ASP A 261 10.86 -18.55 -18.86
CA ASP A 261 9.54 -17.93 -18.73
C ASP A 261 9.19 -17.20 -20.05
N GLN A 262 7.99 -16.64 -20.14
CA GLN A 262 7.56 -15.79 -21.25
C GLN A 262 8.39 -14.50 -21.30
N GLU A 263 8.81 -14.14 -22.51
CA GLU A 263 9.50 -12.90 -22.83
C GLU A 263 8.54 -11.98 -23.57
N PHE A 264 8.61 -10.69 -23.25
CA PHE A 264 7.78 -9.65 -23.84
C PHE A 264 8.65 -8.57 -24.49
N ARG A 265 8.17 -8.02 -25.60
CA ARG A 265 8.72 -6.82 -26.22
C ARG A 265 7.60 -5.87 -26.64
N ILE A 266 7.92 -4.60 -26.80
CA ILE A 266 7.01 -3.62 -27.39
C ILE A 266 6.97 -3.84 -28.89
N LYS A 267 5.77 -3.90 -29.49
CA LYS A 267 5.64 -3.91 -30.94
C LYS A 267 6.19 -2.60 -31.50
N THR A 268 7.15 -2.70 -32.41
CA THR A 268 7.55 -1.54 -33.21
C THR A 268 6.41 -1.27 -34.19
N THR A 269 5.56 -0.29 -33.91
CA THR A 269 4.67 0.25 -34.95
C THR A 269 5.58 0.81 -36.03
N ALA A 270 5.64 0.13 -37.18
CA ALA A 270 6.23 0.72 -38.37
C ALA A 270 5.44 2.00 -38.66
N ALA A 271 6.09 3.16 -38.54
CA ALA A 271 5.55 4.40 -39.04
C ALA A 271 5.36 4.22 -40.56
N ALA A 272 4.10 4.30 -40.99
CA ALA A 272 3.74 4.50 -42.38
C ALA A 272 3.59 6.01 -42.63
#